data_AF-A0A2E0ZAR9-F1
#
_entry.id   AF-A0A2E0ZAR9-F1
#
_cell.length_a   1.000
_cell.length_b   1.000
_cell.length_c   1.000
_cell.angle_alpha   90.00
_cell.angle_beta   90.00
_cell.angle_gamma   90.00
#
_symmetry.space_group_name_H-M   'P 1'
#
loop_
_entity.id
_entity.type
_entity.pdbx_description
1 polymer ?
#
loop_
_entity_poly.entity_id
_entity_poly.type
_entity_poly.pdbx_seq_one_letter_code
_entity_poly.pdbx_strand_id
1 'polypeptide(L)' 'METVHYGRKTFSITRGTAVLKSTEITEKPLRHEDEQAFTQRLVHKYGHLQGTVEIVIRDGRPNYAVLKFPEICK' A
#
# COMPACT_ATOMS: atom_id res chain seq x y z
N MET A 1 -4.63 1.40 13.91
CA MET A 1 -4.54 1.85 12.51
C MET A 1 -3.10 2.26 12.26
N GLU A 2 -2.41 1.61 11.32
CA GLU A 2 -1.05 2.01 10.97
C GLU A 2 -1.04 3.42 10.38
N THR A 3 -0.07 4.23 10.79
CA THR A 3 0.13 5.59 10.29
C THR A 3 0.56 5.53 8.82
N VAL A 4 -0.29 5.99 7.92
CA VAL A 4 0.07 6.13 6.50
C VAL A 4 0.96 7.36 6.36
N HIS A 5 2.28 7.15 6.32
CA HIS A 5 3.26 8.23 6.17
C HIS A 5 3.21 8.89 4.78
N TYR A 6 2.91 8.10 3.75
CA TYR A 6 2.74 8.59 2.38
C TYR A 6 1.75 7.68 1.65
N GLY A 7 0.64 8.25 1.18
CA GLY A 7 -0.44 7.48 0.60
C GLY A 7 -1.73 8.29 0.43
N ARG A 8 -2.82 7.60 0.12
CA ARG A 8 -4.15 8.20 -0.07
C ARG A 8 -5.19 7.40 0.68
N LYS A 9 -6.24 8.08 1.14
CA LYS A 9 -7.46 7.46 1.65
C LYS A 9 -8.62 7.94 0.82
N THR A 10 -9.40 7.00 0.32
CA THR A 10 -10.60 7.29 -0.47
C THR A 10 -11.80 7.07 0.41
N PHE A 11 -12.68 8.07 0.50
CA PHE A 11 -13.91 8.00 1.25
C PHE A 11 -15.10 8.20 0.32
N SER A 12 -16.22 7.54 0.63
CA SER A 12 -17.53 7.97 0.15
C SER A 12 -18.21 8.81 1.23
N ILE A 13 -18.85 9.91 0.85
CA ILE A 13 -19.65 10.73 1.77
C ILE A 13 -21.12 10.36 1.58
N THR A 14 -21.81 10.01 2.65
CA THR A 14 -23.24 9.69 2.61
C THR A 14 -23.91 10.25 3.86
N ARG A 15 -24.92 11.11 3.69
CA ARG A 15 -25.67 11.77 4.77
C ARG A 15 -24.77 12.47 5.81
N GLY A 16 -23.71 13.13 5.35
CA GLY A 16 -22.76 13.83 6.22
C GLY A 16 -21.71 12.94 6.90
N THR A 17 -21.77 11.62 6.69
CA THR A 17 -20.78 10.67 7.23
C THR A 17 -19.78 10.25 6.16
N ALA A 18 -18.49 10.30 6.48
CA ALA A 18 -17.42 9.76 5.65
C ALA A 18 -17.24 8.27 5.96
N VAL A 19 -17.36 7.42 4.94
CA VAL A 19 -17.09 5.98 5.02
C VAL A 19 -15.83 5.69 4.23
N LEU A 20 -14.80 5.16 4.88
CA LEU A 20 -13.54 4.80 4.23
C LEU A 20 -13.81 3.65 3.24
N LYS A 21 -13.31 3.81 2.01
CA LYS A 21 -13.51 2.86 0.90
C LYS A 21 -12.22 2.14 0.55
N SER A 22 -11.09 2.85 0.59
CA SER A 22 -9.80 2.23 0.37
C SER A 22 -8.69 3.07 0.97
N THR A 23 -7.61 2.39 1.34
CA THR A 23 -6.33 3.00 1.67
C THR A 23 -5.30 2.58 0.63
N GLU A 24 -4.57 3.55 0.10
CA GLU A 24 -3.42 3.34 -0.78
C GLU A 24 -2.16 3.80 -0.04
N ILE A 25 -1.12 2.98 -0.02
CA ILE A 25 0.18 3.28 0.60
C ILE A 25 1.25 3.22 -0.48
N THR A 26 2.18 4.19 -0.48
CA THR A 26 3.38 4.07 -1.32
C THR A 26 4.58 3.78 -0.43
N GLU A 27 5.31 2.73 -0.77
CA GLU A 27 6.52 2.31 -0.07
C GLU A 27 7.70 2.37 -1.03
N LYS A 28 8.84 2.82 -0.54
CA LYS A 28 10.09 2.82 -1.31
C LYS A 28 10.96 1.64 -0.89
N PRO A 29 11.78 1.09 -1.80
CA PRO A 29 12.82 0.16 -1.41
C PRO A 29 13.82 0.87 -0.51
N LEU A 30 14.40 0.12 0.42
CA LEU A 30 15.51 0.56 1.24
C LEU A 30 16.78 0.65 0.38
N ARG A 31 17.81 1.32 0.91
CA ARG A 31 19.10 1.44 0.22
C ARG A 31 19.69 0.04 0.02
N HIS A 32 19.98 -0.32 -1.23
CA HIS A 32 20.49 -1.63 -1.66
C HIS A 32 19.50 -2.80 -1.55
N GLU A 33 18.21 -2.53 -1.36
CA GLU A 33 17.19 -3.57 -1.40
C GLU A 33 16.96 -4.02 -2.84
N ASP A 34 17.11 -5.32 -3.10
CA ASP A 34 16.74 -5.93 -4.39
C ASP A 34 15.24 -6.20 -4.45
N GLU A 35 14.75 -6.64 -5.61
CA GLU A 35 13.31 -6.89 -5.83
C GLU A 35 12.75 -7.97 -4.89
N GLN A 36 13.52 -9.02 -4.62
CA GLN A 36 13.08 -10.12 -3.78
C GLN A 36 12.96 -9.68 -2.32
N ALA A 37 14.00 -9.02 -1.80
CA ALA A 37 14.01 -8.47 -0.45
C ALA A 37 12.90 -7.44 -0.27
N PHE A 38 12.71 -6.55 -1.26
CA PHE A 38 11.64 -5.55 -1.22
C PHE A 38 10.26 -6.20 -1.17
N THR A 39 10.02 -7.19 -2.03
CA THR A 39 8.75 -7.94 -2.04
C THR A 39 8.51 -8.65 -0.72
N GLN A 40 9.52 -9.34 -0.18
CA GLN A 40 9.40 -10.05 1.11
C GLN A 40 9.09 -9.10 2.26
N ARG A 41 9.73 -7.92 2.30
CA ARG A 41 9.43 -6.90 3.32
C ARG A 41 8.00 -6.39 3.21
N LEU A 42 7.51 -6.12 1.99
CA LEU A 42 6.13 -5.69 1.77
C LEU A 42 5.13 -6.76 2.22
N VAL A 43 5.36 -8.03 1.86
CA VAL A 43 4.51 -9.16 2.29
C VAL A 43 4.58 -9.37 3.79
N HIS A 44 5.75 -9.26 4.41
CA HIS A 44 5.87 -9.37 5.87
C HIS A 44 5.10 -8.26 6.60
N LYS A 45 5.21 -7.02 6.11
CA LYS A 45 4.56 -5.85 6.73
C LYS A 45 3.05 -5.83 6.50
N TYR A 46 2.60 -6.12 5.28
CA TYR A 46 1.22 -5.91 4.85
C TYR A 46 0.46 -7.18 4.48
N GLY A 47 1.08 -8.36 4.50
CA GLY A 47 0.46 -9.61 4.06
C GLY A 47 -0.73 -10.07 4.91
N HIS A 48 -0.93 -9.47 6.08
CA HIS A 48 -2.13 -9.67 6.90
C HIS A 48 -3.35 -8.88 6.40
N LEU A 49 -3.15 -7.91 5.49
CA LEU A 49 -4.20 -7.12 4.87
C LEU A 49 -4.59 -7.74 3.53
N GLN A 50 -5.89 -7.81 3.27
CA GLN A 50 -6.39 -8.20 1.96
C GLN A 50 -6.30 -6.99 1.01
N GLY A 51 -5.57 -7.14 -0.09
CA GLY A 51 -5.35 -6.05 -1.04
C GLY A 51 -4.45 -6.45 -2.21
N THR A 52 -3.98 -5.44 -2.94
CA THR A 52 -3.03 -5.61 -4.05
C THR A 52 -1.73 -4.87 -3.76
N VAL A 53 -0.64 -5.39 -4.32
CA VAL A 53 0.69 -4.76 -4.30
C VAL A 53 1.17 -4.65 -5.74
N GLU A 54 1.47 -3.43 -6.17
CA GLU A 54 2.04 -3.13 -7.49
C GLU A 54 3.44 -2.56 -7.30
N ILE A 55 4.46 -3.22 -7.85
CA ILE A 55 5.86 -2.76 -7.77
C ILE A 55 6.22 -2.08 -9.09
N VAL A 56 6.66 -0.83 -9.01
CA VAL A 56 7.19 -0.07 -10.15
C VAL A 56 8.69 -0.29 -10.25
N ILE A 57 9.12 -0.83 -11.39
CA ILE A 57 10.52 -1.06 -11.73
C ILE A 57 11.03 0.09 -12.60
N ARG A 58 12.21 0.61 -12.30
CA ARG A 58 12.94 1.61 -13.09
C ARG A 58 14.40 1.22 -13.18
N ASP A 59 14.98 1.26 -14.39
CA ASP A 59 16.38 0.89 -14.63
C ASP A 59 16.74 -0.52 -14.13
N GLY A 60 15.79 -1.47 -14.26
CA GLY A 60 15.95 -2.86 -13.81
C GLY A 60 15.94 -3.06 -12.30
N ARG A 61 15.53 -2.05 -11.51
CA ARG A 61 15.47 -2.10 -10.05
C ARG A 61 14.11 -1.61 -9.53
N PRO A 62 13.67 -2.06 -8.35
CA PRO A 62 12.49 -1.49 -7.72
C PRO A 62 12.69 0.01 -7.46
N ASN A 63 11.66 0.81 -7.76
CA ASN A 63 11.62 2.24 -7.51
C ASN A 63 10.67 2.57 -6.36
N TYR A 64 9.45 2.01 -6.40
CA TYR A 64 8.49 2.06 -5.30
C TYR A 64 7.41 1.00 -5.51
N ALA A 65 6.62 0.74 -4.47
CA ALA A 65 5.43 -0.07 -4.53
C ALA A 65 4.20 0.75 -4.15
N VAL A 66 3.07 0.47 -4.78
CA VAL A 66 1.75 0.97 -4.42
C VAL A 66 0.96 -0.20 -3.86
N LEU A 67 0.53 -0.09 -2.61
CA LEU A 67 -0.30 -1.08 -1.94
C LEU A 67 -1.71 -0.52 -1.83
N LYS A 68 -2.72 -1.30 -2.21
CA LYS A 68 -4.11 -0.87 -2.18
C LYS A 68 -4.96 -1.85 -1.39
N PHE A 69 -5.59 -1.33 -0.35
CA PHE A 69 -6.43 -2.10 0.56
C PHE A 69 -7.87 -1.58 0.47
N PRO A 70 -8.81 -2.35 -0.10
CA PRO A 70 -10.22 -2.01 -0.02
C PRO A 70 -10.71 -2.14 1.43
N GLU A 71 -11.58 -1.23 1.86
CA GLU A 71 -12.32 -1.41 3.10
C GLU A 71 -13.36 -2.51 2.86
N ILE A 72 -13.15 -3.68 3.48
CA ILE A 72 -14.15 -4.73 3.46
C ILE A 72 -15.24 -4.29 4.44
N CYS A 73 -16.38 -3.84 3.91
CA CYS A 73 -17.59 -3.70 4.72
C CYS A 73 -17.91 -5.07 5.32
N LYS A 74 -17.69 -5.25 6.62
CA LYS A 74 -18.27 -6.36 7.38
C LYS A 74 -19.71 -6.03 7.75
#